data_AF-A0A2G4SZP6-F1
#
_entry.id   AF-A0A2G4SZP6-F1
#
_cell.length_a   1.000
_cell.length_b   1.000
_cell.length_c   1.000
_cell.angle_alpha   90.00
_cell.angle_beta   90.00
_cell.angle_gamma   90.00
#
_symmetry.space_group_name_H-M   'P 1'
#
loop_
_entity.id
_entity.type
_entity.pdbx_description
1 polymer ?
#
loop_
_entity_poly.entity_id
_entity_poly.type
_entity_poly.pdbx_seq_one_letter_code
_entity_poly.pdbx_strand_id
1 'polypeptide(L)'
;MSPTNDTTNEGRIASLLFRTIAIKVWEAEELDLTSVTAIQISPESKIGKLLMDVRIIFQKNQETIPIIGNKALNIVLTSMANVMAPYINNANKEVALSIYDTLLKERK
;
A
#
# COMPACT_ATOMS: atom_id res chain seq x y z
N MET A 1 -15.60 -24.12 6.24
CA MET A 1 -14.28 -23.48 6.08
C MET A 1 -14.52 -22.01 5.84
N SER A 2 -14.24 -21.15 6.82
CA SER A 2 -14.49 -19.71 6.72
C SER A 2 -13.30 -19.01 6.06
N PRO A 3 -13.47 -18.35 4.90
CA PRO A 3 -12.42 -17.58 4.25
C PRO A 3 -12.55 -16.12 4.69
N THR A 4 -12.10 -15.77 5.90
CA THR A 4 -12.30 -14.40 6.41
C THR A 4 -11.08 -13.74 7.03
N ASN A 5 -9.92 -14.43 7.10
CA ASN A 5 -8.78 -13.87 7.83
C ASN A 5 -7.64 -13.33 6.95
N ASP A 6 -7.55 -13.73 5.68
CA ASP A 6 -6.44 -13.29 4.79
C ASP A 6 -6.70 -11.92 4.15
N THR A 7 -7.93 -11.63 3.73
CA THR A 7 -8.27 -10.39 3.01
C THR A 7 -8.17 -9.13 3.88
N THR A 8 -8.50 -9.24 5.18
CA THR A 8 -8.43 -8.12 6.13
C THR A 8 -6.98 -7.78 6.49
N ASN A 9 -6.10 -8.78 6.61
CA ASN A 9 -4.69 -8.55 6.88
C ASN A 9 -3.99 -7.96 5.64
N GLU A 10 -4.25 -8.49 4.44
CA GLU A 10 -3.74 -7.94 3.18
C GLU A 10 -4.21 -6.51 2.95
N GLY A 11 -5.49 -6.20 3.20
CA GLY A 11 -6.02 -4.84 3.04
C GLY A 11 -5.44 -3.83 4.02
N ARG A 12 -5.19 -4.25 5.27
CA ARG A 12 -4.50 -3.42 6.27
C ARG A 12 -3.05 -3.17 5.88
N ILE A 13 -2.35 -4.20 5.41
CA ILE A 13 -0.97 -4.11 4.92
C ILE A 13 -0.90 -3.19 3.69
N ALA A 14 -1.83 -3.34 2.73
CA ALA A 14 -1.93 -2.48 1.55
C ALA A 14 -2.20 -1.02 1.91
N SER A 15 -3.07 -0.76 2.88
CA SER A 15 -3.40 0.61 3.33
C SER A 15 -2.25 1.27 4.09
N LEU A 16 -1.56 0.52 4.96
CA LEU A 16 -0.34 0.97 5.64
C LEU A 16 0.76 1.26 4.63
N LEU A 17 0.89 0.43 3.60
CA LEU A 17 1.87 0.59 2.54
C LEU A 17 1.58 1.81 1.67
N PHE A 18 0.33 1.98 1.22
CA PHE A 18 -0.09 3.17 0.48
C PHE A 18 0.16 4.43 1.29
N ARG A 19 -0.24 4.44 2.57
CA ARG A 19 -0.02 5.58 3.46
C ARG A 19 1.47 5.85 3.66
N THR A 20 2.30 4.82 3.83
CA THR A 20 3.74 4.98 4.02
C THR A 20 4.40 5.54 2.77
N ILE A 21 4.10 4.97 1.60
CA ILE A 21 4.63 5.46 0.32
C ILE A 21 4.10 6.87 0.03
N ALA A 22 2.80 7.12 0.20
CA ALA A 22 2.19 8.41 -0.06
C ALA A 22 2.73 9.50 0.88
N ILE A 23 2.90 9.22 2.18
CA ILE A 23 3.51 10.17 3.13
C ILE A 23 4.95 10.47 2.72
N LYS A 24 5.75 9.44 2.41
CA LYS A 24 7.14 9.62 1.99
C LYS A 24 7.25 10.35 0.64
N VAL A 25 6.30 10.12 -0.27
CA VAL A 25 6.20 10.80 -1.56
C VAL A 25 5.68 12.23 -1.42
N TRP A 26 4.84 12.50 -0.44
CA TRP A 26 4.22 13.81 -0.21
C TRP A 26 5.13 14.76 0.58
N GLU A 27 5.89 14.22 1.54
CA GLU A 27 6.80 14.99 2.40
C GLU A 27 8.16 15.26 1.74
N ALA A 28 8.49 14.60 0.63
CA ALA A 28 9.78 14.72 -0.02
C ALA A 28 9.65 14.94 -1.54
N GLU A 29 10.53 15.76 -2.11
CA GLU A 29 10.67 15.91 -3.57
C GLU A 29 11.42 14.70 -4.20
N GLU A 30 12.09 13.91 -3.35
CA GLU A 30 12.85 12.72 -3.70
C GLU A 30 12.46 11.54 -2.79
N LEU A 31 12.42 10.33 -3.35
CA LEU A 31 12.19 9.09 -2.61
C LEU A 31 13.54 8.47 -2.26
N ASP A 32 13.79 8.24 -0.97
CA ASP A 32 15.02 7.60 -0.49
C ASP A 32 14.90 6.07 -0.36
N LEU A 33 16.00 5.37 -0.60
CA LEU A 33 16.07 3.91 -0.55
C LEU A 33 15.78 3.37 0.86
N THR A 34 16.17 4.10 1.91
CA THR A 34 15.95 3.69 3.30
C THR A 34 14.46 3.62 3.63
N SER A 35 13.68 4.62 3.21
CA SER A 35 12.22 4.63 3.38
C SER A 35 11.54 3.47 2.65
N VAL A 36 12.02 3.11 1.45
CA VAL A 36 11.47 1.99 0.66
C VAL A 36 11.86 0.63 1.22
N THR A 37 13.07 0.52 1.78
CA THR A 37 13.58 -0.74 2.37
C THR A 37 13.04 -1.00 3.77
N ALA A 38 12.65 0.05 4.51
CA ALA A 38 11.98 -0.08 5.81
C ALA A 38 10.62 -0.78 5.73
N ILE A 39 10.00 -0.81 4.55
CA ILE A 39 8.73 -1.48 4.31
C ILE A 39 8.94 -3.01 4.25
N GLN A 40 8.36 -3.73 5.21
CA GLN A 40 8.36 -5.19 5.28
C GLN A 40 7.05 -5.76 4.73
N ILE A 41 7.12 -6.42 3.58
CA ILE A 41 5.99 -7.12 2.93
C ILE A 41 6.49 -8.41 2.27
N SER A 42 5.64 -9.43 2.19
CA SER A 42 5.99 -10.67 1.47
C SER A 42 6.33 -10.35 0.01
N PRO A 43 7.53 -10.72 -0.48
CA PRO A 43 7.95 -10.48 -1.85
C PRO A 43 7.13 -11.31 -2.87
N GLU A 44 6.48 -12.39 -2.43
CA GLU A 44 5.61 -13.20 -3.29
C GLU A 44 4.27 -12.52 -3.58
N SER A 45 3.83 -11.59 -2.74
CA SER A 45 2.57 -10.84 -2.92
C SER A 45 2.63 -9.91 -4.14
N LYS A 46 1.48 -9.63 -4.75
CA LYS A 46 1.40 -8.70 -5.89
C LYS A 46 1.99 -7.32 -5.55
N ILE A 47 1.73 -6.85 -4.33
CA ILE A 47 2.23 -5.55 -3.86
C ILE A 47 3.74 -5.63 -3.53
N GLY A 48 4.20 -6.75 -2.97
CA GLY A 48 5.63 -6.98 -2.71
C GLY A 48 6.48 -6.99 -3.98
N LYS A 49 5.96 -7.57 -5.07
CA LYS A 49 6.62 -7.50 -6.39
C LYS A 49 6.76 -6.06 -6.88
N LEU A 50 5.69 -5.26 -6.78
CA LEU A 50 5.74 -3.84 -7.15
C LEU A 50 6.69 -3.04 -6.26
N LEU A 51 6.80 -3.37 -4.97
CA LEU A 51 7.78 -2.74 -4.08
C LEU A 51 9.22 -3.11 -4.49
N MET A 52 9.47 -4.34 -4.93
CA MET A 52 10.76 -4.73 -5.49
C MET A 52 11.06 -3.97 -6.78
N ASP A 53 10.06 -3.73 -7.63
CA ASP A 53 10.22 -2.89 -8.83
C ASP A 53 10.63 -1.46 -8.45
N VAL A 54 10.05 -0.87 -7.39
CA VAL A 54 10.51 0.44 -6.88
C VAL A 54 11.99 0.37 -6.44
N ARG A 55 12.39 -0.69 -5.75
CA ARG A 55 13.79 -0.87 -5.31
C ARG A 55 14.76 -1.02 -6.48
N ILE A 56 14.33 -1.63 -7.59
CA ILE A 56 15.14 -1.80 -8.81
C ILE A 56 15.35 -0.46 -9.55
N ILE A 57 14.46 0.53 -9.38
CA ILE A 57 14.63 1.87 -9.97
C ILE A 57 15.84 2.60 -9.35
N PHE A 58 16.22 2.26 -8.12
CA PHE A 58 17.46 2.73 -7.54
C PHE A 58 18.64 2.08 -8.28
N GLN A 59 19.48 2.89 -8.90
CA GLN A 59 20.75 2.42 -9.46
C GLN A 59 21.68 1.96 -8.33
N LYS A 60 22.68 1.13 -8.64
CA LYS A 60 23.58 0.48 -7.67
C LYS A 60 24.23 1.43 -6.63
N ASN A 61 24.33 2.72 -6.95
CA ASN A 61 24.93 3.76 -6.09
C ASN A 61 23.97 4.93 -5.79
N GLN A 62 22.69 4.82 -6.16
CA GLN A 62 21.74 5.91 -6.03
C GLN A 62 20.92 5.71 -4.75
N GLU A 63 21.01 6.66 -3.83
CA GLU A 63 20.31 6.61 -2.54
C GLU A 63 18.93 7.29 -2.59
N THR A 64 18.73 8.22 -3.52
CA THR A 64 17.48 8.95 -3.73
C THR A 64 17.10 9.00 -5.21
N ILE A 65 15.80 8.96 -5.51
CA ILE A 65 15.27 9.18 -6.86
C ILE A 65 14.28 10.34 -6.85
N PRO A 66 14.29 11.24 -7.83
CA PRO A 66 13.27 12.29 -7.92
C PRO A 66 11.90 11.64 -8.11
N ILE A 67 10.90 12.18 -7.43
CA ILE A 67 9.51 11.73 -7.58
C ILE A 67 8.89 12.38 -8.80
N ILE A 68 9.02 13.71 -8.89
CA ILE A 68 8.44 14.49 -9.98
C ILE A 68 9.21 14.21 -11.28
N GLY A 69 8.48 13.90 -12.35
CA GLY A 69 9.06 13.66 -13.68
C GLY A 69 9.67 12.25 -13.86
N ASN A 70 9.76 11.43 -12.81
CA ASN A 70 10.27 10.06 -12.92
C ASN A 70 9.20 9.11 -13.47
N LYS A 71 9.24 8.91 -14.80
CA LYS A 71 8.27 8.08 -15.52
C LYS A 71 8.23 6.63 -15.01
N ALA A 72 9.37 6.04 -14.72
CA ALA A 72 9.45 4.65 -14.24
C ALA A 72 8.78 4.50 -12.88
N LEU A 73 9.08 5.41 -11.95
CA LEU A 73 8.45 5.43 -10.63
C LEU A 73 6.93 5.62 -10.75
N ASN A 74 6.47 6.56 -11.58
CA ASN A 74 5.04 6.82 -11.77
C ASN A 74 4.27 5.61 -12.33
N ILE A 75 4.87 4.81 -13.20
CA ILE A 75 4.25 3.58 -13.71
C ILE A 75 4.06 2.57 -12.57
N VAL A 76 5.08 2.37 -11.74
CA VAL A 76 5.02 1.43 -10.62
C VAL A 76 4.01 1.91 -9.56
N LEU A 77 4.02 3.20 -9.22
CA LEU A 77 3.06 3.79 -8.27
C LEU A 77 1.61 3.69 -8.77
N THR A 78 1.37 3.93 -10.07
CA THR A 78 0.04 3.76 -10.67
C THR A 78 -0.43 2.31 -10.63
N SER A 79 0.47 1.38 -10.94
CA SER A 79 0.17 -0.07 -10.87
C SER A 79 -0.15 -0.49 -9.44
N MET A 80 0.59 0.04 -8.47
CA MET A 80 0.34 -0.19 -7.05
C MET A 80 -1.04 0.32 -6.65
N ALA A 81 -1.41 1.55 -7.04
CA ALA A 81 -2.73 2.12 -6.77
C ALA A 81 -3.87 1.24 -7.29
N ASN A 82 -3.74 0.71 -8.52
CA ASN A 82 -4.73 -0.19 -9.11
C ASN A 82 -4.86 -1.52 -8.34
N VAL A 83 -3.73 -2.09 -7.90
CA VAL A 83 -3.74 -3.32 -7.09
C VAL A 83 -4.36 -3.08 -5.71
N MET A 84 -4.17 -1.90 -5.13
CA MET A 84 -4.68 -1.55 -3.80
C MET A 84 -6.15 -1.13 -3.79
N ALA A 85 -6.67 -0.56 -4.88
CA ALA A 85 -8.04 -0.02 -4.93
C ALA A 85 -9.15 -0.99 -4.49
N PRO A 86 -9.14 -2.29 -4.88
CA PRO A 86 -10.13 -3.26 -4.40
C PRO A 86 -10.09 -3.47 -2.88
N TYR A 87 -8.90 -3.43 -2.28
CA TYR A 87 -8.72 -3.61 -0.85
C TYR A 87 -9.29 -2.45 -0.03
N ILE A 88 -9.15 -1.21 -0.52
CA ILE A 88 -9.74 -0.01 0.11
C ILE A 88 -11.27 -0.12 0.13
N ASN A 89 -11.86 -0.50 -1.00
CA ASN A 89 -13.32 -0.67 -1.10
C ASN A 89 -13.84 -1.78 -0.17
N ASN A 90 -13.10 -2.88 -0.04
CA ASN A 90 -13.46 -3.96 0.87
C ASN A 90 -13.34 -3.53 2.34
N ALA A 91 -12.25 -2.86 2.72
CA ALA A 91 -12.07 -2.34 4.07
C ALA A 91 -13.18 -1.35 4.45
N ASN A 92 -13.57 -0.45 3.54
CA ASN A 92 -14.68 0.48 3.78
C ASN A 92 -16.02 -0.24 4.01
N LYS A 93 -16.27 -1.35 3.31
CA LYS A 93 -17.47 -2.17 3.54
C LYS A 93 -17.45 -2.85 4.90
N GLU A 94 -16.31 -3.40 5.31
CA GLU A 94 -16.16 -4.03 6.63
C GLU A 94 -16.37 -3.01 7.76
N VAL A 95 -15.79 -1.82 7.64
CA VAL A 95 -15.99 -0.72 8.60
C VAL A 95 -17.47 -0.32 8.65
N ALA A 96 -18.14 -0.16 7.50
CA ALA A 96 -19.56 0.18 7.46
C ALA A 96 -20.43 -0.90 8.12
N LEU A 97 -20.13 -2.18 7.92
CA LEU A 97 -20.82 -3.30 8.58
C LEU A 97 -20.58 -3.29 10.10
N SER A 98 -19.36 -3.02 10.55
CA SER A 98 -19.03 -2.94 11.98
C SER A 98 -19.75 -1.77 12.67
N ILE A 99 -19.80 -0.60 12.02
CA ILE A 99 -20.57 0.56 12.50
C ILE A 99 -22.06 0.20 12.59
N TYR A 100 -22.60 -0.43 11.54
CA TYR A 100 -23.99 -0.89 11.53
C TYR A 100 -24.28 -1.83 12.70
N ASP A 101 -23.46 -2.85 12.88
CA ASP A 101 -23.63 -3.82 13.97
C ASP A 101 -23.54 -3.15 15.35
N THR A 102 -22.58 -2.25 15.56
CA THR A 102 -22.40 -1.57 16.85
C THR A 102 -23.56 -0.63 17.16
N LEU A 103 -24.00 0.19 16.19
CA LEU A 103 -25.02 1.22 16.43
C LEU A 103 -26.45 0.67 16.39
N LEU A 104 -26.69 -0.45 15.70
CA LEU A 104 -28.05 -0.96 15.44
C LEU A 104 -28.33 -2.32 16.09
N LYS A 105 -27.34 -3.15 16.45
CA LYS A 105 -27.60 -4.37 17.26
C LYS A 105 -27.69 -4.08 18.76
N GLU A 106 -27.05 -3.04 19.29
CA GLU A 106 -27.19 -2.65 20.71
C GLU A 106 -28.55 -2.00 21.05
N ARG A 107 -29.43 -1.78 20.06
CA ARG A 107 -30.80 -1.26 20.26
C ARG A 107 -31.88 -2.35 20.39
N LYS A 108 -31.52 -3.58 20.81
CA LYS A 108 -32.49 -4.64 21.12
C LYS A 108 -32.45 -5.03 22.58
#